data_AF-A0A6P0IY62-F1
#
_entry.id   AF-A0A6P0IY62-F1
#
_cell.length_a   1.000
_cell.length_b   1.000
_cell.length_c   1.000
_cell.angle_alpha   90.00
_cell.angle_beta   90.00
_cell.angle_gamma   90.00
#
_symmetry.space_group_name_H-M   'P 1'
#
loop_
_entity.id
_entity.type
_entity.pdbx_description
1 polymer ?
#
loop_
_entity_poly.entity_id
_entity_poly.type
_entity_poly.pdbx_seq_one_letter_code
_entity_poly.pdbx_strand_id
1 'polypeptide(L)'
;MGRHMSKHSDLWKGESWKQHKKNLFRLQRRVYKAVQAGDLRKARSLQKLIMKSRSAQLMAIRQVTQLNQGKRTAGVDGKASLTYKERFEVLKKLVSSAENWTHQGLREIPIAKKNGGTRML
;
A
#
# COMPACT_ATOMS: atom_id res chain seq x y z
N MET A 1 -33.37 -18.16 6.48
CA MET A 1 -32.59 -17.30 5.56
C MET A 1 -31.18 -17.17 6.10
N GLY A 2 -30.21 -17.89 5.52
CA GLY A 2 -28.81 -17.81 5.96
C GLY A 2 -28.19 -16.49 5.51
N ARG A 3 -27.64 -15.71 6.45
CA ARG A 3 -26.81 -14.53 6.16
C ARG A 3 -25.70 -14.96 5.21
N HIS A 4 -25.74 -14.54 3.94
CA HIS A 4 -24.62 -14.71 3.02
C HIS A 4 -23.49 -13.81 3.51
N MET A 5 -22.62 -14.33 4.38
CA MET A 5 -21.42 -13.63 4.81
C MET A 5 -20.57 -13.37 3.56
N SER A 6 -20.43 -12.11 3.14
CA SER A 6 -19.65 -11.80 1.96
C SER A 6 -18.22 -12.30 2.16
N LYS A 7 -17.75 -13.16 1.27
CA LYS A 7 -16.37 -13.65 1.35
C LYS A 7 -15.44 -12.46 1.14
N HIS A 8 -14.33 -12.42 1.88
CA HIS A 8 -13.32 -11.36 1.74
C HIS A 8 -12.78 -11.27 0.29
N SER A 9 -12.81 -12.39 -0.46
CA SER A 9 -12.50 -12.42 -1.89
C SER A 9 -13.41 -11.52 -2.71
N ASP A 10 -14.69 -11.53 -2.42
CA ASP A 10 -15.72 -10.86 -3.22
C ASP A 10 -15.69 -9.37 -2.92
N LEU A 11 -15.52 -9.00 -1.65
CA LEU A 11 -15.27 -7.63 -1.23
C LEU A 11 -14.03 -7.05 -1.91
N TRP A 12 -12.90 -7.77 -1.88
CA TRP A 12 -11.66 -7.28 -2.49
C TRP A 12 -11.76 -7.17 -4.02
N LYS A 13 -12.37 -8.16 -4.67
CA LYS A 13 -12.57 -8.14 -6.13
C LYS A 13 -13.57 -7.05 -6.55
N GLY A 14 -14.56 -6.76 -5.70
CA GLY A 14 -15.59 -5.75 -5.90
C GLY A 14 -15.16 -4.30 -5.65
N GLU A 15 -13.97 -4.07 -5.09
CA GLU A 15 -13.44 -2.71 -4.90
C GLU A 15 -13.33 -1.96 -6.23
N SER A 16 -13.75 -0.68 -6.25
CA SER A 16 -13.72 0.15 -7.45
C SER A 16 -12.32 0.71 -7.70
N TRP A 17 -11.41 -0.14 -8.14
CA TRP A 17 -9.99 0.19 -8.32
C TRP A 17 -9.73 1.40 -9.21
N LYS A 18 -10.52 1.56 -10.28
CA LYS A 18 -10.44 2.72 -11.16
C LYS A 18 -10.77 4.02 -10.41
N GLN A 19 -11.76 3.97 -9.52
CA GLN A 19 -12.15 5.14 -8.72
C GLN A 19 -11.10 5.46 -7.66
N HIS A 20 -10.56 4.45 -6.96
CA HIS A 20 -9.47 4.67 -6.00
C HIS A 20 -8.25 5.33 -6.64
N LYS A 21 -7.85 4.84 -7.82
CA LYS A 21 -6.74 5.45 -8.59
C LYS A 21 -7.05 6.90 -8.96
N LYS A 22 -8.26 7.20 -9.46
CA LYS A 22 -8.67 8.57 -9.79
C LYS A 22 -8.62 9.49 -8.57
N ASN A 23 -9.14 9.04 -7.43
CA ASN A 23 -9.15 9.81 -6.18
C ASN A 23 -7.73 10.13 -5.71
N LEU A 24 -6.85 9.11 -5.67
CA LEU A 24 -5.45 9.28 -5.30
C LEU A 24 -4.73 10.25 -6.24
N PHE A 25 -4.91 10.11 -7.56
CA PHE A 25 -4.29 10.97 -8.55
C PHE A 25 -4.71 12.45 -8.39
N ARG A 26 -5.99 12.71 -8.09
CA ARG A 26 -6.47 14.08 -7.83
C ARG A 26 -5.77 14.72 -6.62
N LEU A 27 -5.56 13.96 -5.54
CA LEU A 27 -4.84 14.43 -4.36
C LEU A 27 -3.35 14.68 -4.68
N GLN A 28 -2.69 13.76 -5.39
CA GLN A 28 -1.31 13.92 -5.83
C GLN A 28 -1.14 15.17 -6.72
N ARG A 29 -2.06 15.42 -7.65
CA ARG A 29 -2.04 16.63 -8.49
C ARG A 29 -2.20 17.91 -7.68
N ARG A 30 -2.99 17.88 -6.59
CA ARG A 30 -3.10 19.02 -5.67
C ARG A 30 -1.79 19.25 -4.91
N VAL A 31 -1.10 18.19 -4.49
CA VAL A 31 0.25 18.30 -3.87
C VAL A 31 1.20 18.96 -4.86
N TYR A 32 1.26 18.46 -6.10
CA TYR A 32 2.10 19.03 -7.16
C TYR A 32 1.84 20.54 -7.36
N LYS A 33 0.57 20.94 -7.50
CA LYS A 33 0.20 22.36 -7.65
C LYS A 33 0.60 23.21 -6.43
N ALA A 34 0.44 22.68 -5.22
CA ALA A 34 0.82 23.41 -4.01
C ALA A 34 2.35 23.61 -3.93
N VAL A 35 3.14 22.58 -4.25
CA VAL A 35 4.60 22.66 -4.32
C VAL A 35 5.04 23.64 -5.41
N GLN A 36 4.44 23.57 -6.60
CA GLN A 36 4.73 24.48 -7.71
C GLN A 36 4.49 25.95 -7.35
N ALA A 37 3.46 26.23 -6.54
CA ALA A 37 3.15 27.57 -6.05
C ALA A 37 3.96 28.01 -4.81
N GLY A 38 4.89 27.19 -4.32
CA GLY A 38 5.67 27.47 -3.10
C GLY A 38 4.92 27.27 -1.78
N ASP A 39 3.65 26.82 -1.81
CA ASP A 39 2.82 26.62 -0.61
C ASP A 39 3.12 25.26 0.05
N LEU A 40 4.25 25.19 0.75
CA LEU A 40 4.72 23.98 1.43
C LEU A 40 3.81 23.58 2.60
N ARG A 41 3.13 24.55 3.25
CA ARG A 41 2.19 24.25 4.34
C ARG A 41 0.99 23.46 3.82
N LYS A 42 0.42 23.87 2.69
CA LYS A 42 -0.66 23.16 2.02
C LYS A 42 -0.21 21.83 1.45
N ALA A 43 1.00 21.76 0.87
CA ALA A 43 1.56 20.49 0.40
C ALA A 43 1.64 19.45 1.53
N ARG A 44 2.15 19.83 2.72
CA ARG A 44 2.19 18.95 3.90
C ARG A 44 0.80 18.53 4.37
N SER A 45 -0.18 19.45 4.40
CA SER A 45 -1.57 19.12 4.74
C SER A 45 -2.17 18.10 3.77
N LEU A 46 -1.94 18.26 2.47
CA LEU A 46 -2.40 17.34 1.43
C LEU A 46 -1.72 15.97 1.51
N GLN A 47 -0.42 15.91 1.85
CA GLN A 47 0.28 14.64 2.10
C GLN A 47 -0.35 13.89 3.28
N LYS A 48 -0.63 14.58 4.40
CA LYS A 48 -1.35 13.97 5.55
C LYS A 48 -2.74 13.47 5.13
N LEU A 49 -3.46 14.21 4.29
CA LEU A 49 -4.75 13.77 3.76
C LEU A 49 -4.63 12.51 2.88
N ILE A 50 -3.57 12.40 2.07
CA ILE A 50 -3.29 11.18 1.28
C ILE A 50 -3.07 9.99 2.22
N MET A 51 -2.26 10.13 3.27
CA MET A 51 -1.99 9.05 4.23
C MET A 51 -3.25 8.50 4.91
N LYS A 52 -4.24 9.37 5.17
CA LYS A 52 -5.53 9.02 5.78
C LYS A 52 -6.58 8.55 4.77
N SER A 53 -6.32 8.69 3.47
CA SER A 53 -7.30 8.35 2.43
C SER A 53 -7.42 6.83 2.26
N ARG A 54 -8.63 6.28 2.47
CA ARG A 54 -8.91 4.87 2.19
C ARG A 54 -8.56 4.47 0.76
N SER A 55 -8.77 5.35 -0.21
CA SER A 55 -8.39 5.10 -1.62
C SER A 55 -6.88 4.95 -1.78
N ALA A 56 -6.09 5.79 -1.10
CA ALA A 56 -4.63 5.70 -1.12
C ALA A 56 -4.13 4.42 -0.44
N GLN A 57 -4.69 4.11 0.73
CA GLN A 57 -4.34 2.92 1.52
C GLN A 57 -4.64 1.62 0.76
N LEU A 58 -5.83 1.48 0.17
CA LEU A 58 -6.19 0.31 -0.65
C LEU A 58 -5.27 0.16 -1.86
N MET A 59 -4.95 1.27 -2.55
CA MET A 59 -4.02 1.25 -3.68
C MET A 59 -2.61 0.84 -3.25
N ALA A 60 -2.12 1.32 -2.11
CA ALA A 60 -0.82 0.96 -1.56
C ALA A 60 -0.76 -0.54 -1.21
N ILE A 61 -1.77 -1.06 -0.51
CA ILE A 61 -1.85 -2.49 -0.17
C ILE A 61 -1.91 -3.33 -1.45
N ARG A 62 -2.73 -2.95 -2.44
CA ARG A 62 -2.78 -3.66 -3.71
C ARG A 62 -1.44 -3.62 -4.44
N GLN A 63 -0.76 -2.47 -4.45
CA GLN A 63 0.54 -2.31 -5.09
C GLN A 63 1.55 -3.29 -4.50
N VAL A 64 1.73 -3.27 -3.18
CA VAL A 64 2.70 -4.11 -2.47
C VAL A 64 2.35 -5.60 -2.57
N THR A 65 1.08 -5.95 -2.36
CA THR A 65 0.68 -7.36 -2.21
C THR A 65 0.31 -8.06 -3.52
N GLN A 66 0.07 -7.31 -4.61
CA GLN A 66 -0.39 -7.90 -5.88
C GLN A 66 0.38 -7.45 -7.12
N LEU A 67 0.90 -6.22 -7.17
CA LEU A 67 1.45 -5.65 -8.40
C LEU A 67 2.98 -5.63 -8.43
N ASN A 68 3.64 -5.46 -7.28
CA ASN A 68 5.09 -5.43 -7.18
C ASN A 68 5.72 -6.75 -7.65
N GLN A 69 6.90 -6.68 -8.28
CA GLN A 69 7.64 -7.87 -8.73
C GLN A 69 8.07 -8.74 -7.55
N GLY A 70 8.56 -8.12 -6.47
CA GLY A 70 8.95 -8.79 -5.22
C GLY A 70 7.79 -9.19 -4.29
N LYS A 71 6.53 -9.18 -4.76
CA LYS A 71 5.35 -9.49 -3.92
C LYS A 71 5.30 -10.90 -3.32
N ARG A 72 6.24 -11.78 -3.72
CA ARG A 72 6.38 -13.16 -3.21
C ARG A 72 7.59 -13.31 -2.28
N THR A 73 8.31 -12.23 -2.03
CA THR A 73 9.49 -12.22 -1.20
C THR A 73 9.08 -11.89 0.23
N ALA A 74 9.20 -12.86 1.13
CA ALA A 74 8.90 -12.65 2.54
C ALA A 74 9.94 -11.75 3.21
N GLY A 75 9.48 -10.81 4.04
CA GLY A 75 10.34 -10.03 4.92
C GLY A 75 10.77 -10.83 6.15
N VAL A 76 11.13 -10.11 7.21
CA VAL A 76 11.44 -10.72 8.52
C VAL A 76 10.22 -11.42 9.15
N ASP A 77 9.01 -11.06 8.74
CA ASP A 77 7.76 -11.65 9.20
C ASP A 77 7.44 -13.02 8.58
N GLY A 78 8.24 -13.48 7.61
CA GLY A 78 8.05 -14.76 6.93
C GLY A 78 6.85 -14.82 5.98
N LYS A 79 6.10 -13.72 5.79
CA LYS A 79 4.86 -13.73 4.99
C LYS A 79 5.13 -13.34 3.54
N ALA A 80 5.12 -14.33 2.66
CA ALA A 80 5.36 -14.15 1.23
C ALA A 80 4.14 -13.71 0.43
N SER A 81 2.91 -14.10 0.81
CA SER A 81 1.70 -13.77 0.06
C SER A 81 0.51 -13.65 0.99
N LEU A 82 -0.12 -12.47 1.00
CA LEU A 82 -1.27 -12.19 1.86
C LEU A 82 -2.58 -12.66 1.22
N THR A 83 -3.43 -13.31 2.01
CA THR A 83 -4.80 -13.64 1.66
C THR A 83 -5.69 -12.39 1.59
N TYR A 84 -6.88 -12.49 0.98
CA TYR A 84 -7.83 -11.36 0.93
C TYR A 84 -8.20 -10.85 2.34
N LYS A 85 -8.40 -11.76 3.30
CA LYS A 85 -8.67 -11.40 4.70
C LYS A 85 -7.50 -10.64 5.31
N GLU A 86 -6.28 -11.15 5.16
CA GLU A 86 -5.09 -10.49 5.73
C GLU A 86 -4.85 -9.10 5.12
N ARG A 87 -5.17 -8.87 3.84
CA ARG A 87 -5.09 -7.52 3.26
C ARG A 87 -6.04 -6.52 3.93
N PHE A 88 -7.23 -6.95 4.31
CA PHE A 88 -8.15 -6.11 5.10
C PHE A 88 -7.65 -5.92 6.54
N GLU A 89 -6.99 -6.91 7.14
CA GLU A 89 -6.34 -6.73 8.44
C GLU A 89 -5.18 -5.72 8.37
N VAL A 90 -4.38 -5.75 7.30
CA VAL A 90 -3.36 -4.72 7.04
C VAL A 90 -4.00 -3.35 6.89
N LEU A 91 -5.14 -3.23 6.20
CA LEU A 91 -5.86 -1.96 6.10
C LEU A 91 -6.31 -1.44 7.47
N LYS A 92 -6.89 -2.30 8.31
CA LYS A 92 -7.28 -1.92 9.68
C LYS A 92 -6.08 -1.46 10.50
N LYS A 93 -4.97 -2.20 10.44
CA LYS A 93 -3.72 -1.84 11.12
C LYS A 93 -3.18 -0.50 10.63
N LEU A 94 -3.20 -0.25 9.33
CA LEU A 94 -2.75 1.02 8.76
C LEU A 94 -3.62 2.19 9.24
N VAL A 95 -4.94 2.01 9.30
CA VAL A 95 -5.86 3.04 9.83
C VAL A 95 -5.60 3.34 11.30
N SER A 96 -5.33 2.34 12.13
CA SER A 96 -5.15 2.52 13.58
C SER A 96 -3.75 2.98 13.99
N SER A 97 -2.71 2.67 13.19
CA SER A 97 -1.32 2.82 13.63
C SER A 97 -0.41 3.59 12.67
N ALA A 98 -0.91 4.13 11.55
CA ALA A 98 -0.07 4.85 10.59
C ALA A 98 0.67 6.07 11.18
N GLU A 99 0.12 6.71 12.22
CA GLU A 99 0.74 7.90 12.82
C GLU A 99 1.93 7.57 13.72
N ASN A 100 1.94 6.39 14.34
CA ASN A 100 2.97 5.95 15.31
C ASN A 100 3.67 4.66 14.86
N TRP A 101 3.82 4.49 13.54
CA TRP A 101 4.35 3.25 12.98
C TRP A 101 5.84 3.06 13.29
N THR A 102 6.19 1.90 13.83
CA THR A 102 7.58 1.45 13.98
C THR A 102 7.84 0.34 12.97
N HIS A 103 8.81 0.54 12.09
CA HIS A 103 9.16 -0.42 11.06
C HIS A 103 10.03 -1.54 11.63
N GLN A 104 9.88 -2.75 11.09
CA GLN A 104 10.76 -3.87 11.39
C GLN A 104 12.08 -3.73 10.62
N GLY A 105 13.11 -4.47 11.05
CA GLY A 105 14.37 -4.56 10.33
C GLY A 105 14.20 -5.13 8.91
N LEU A 106 15.15 -4.81 8.04
CA LEU A 106 15.19 -5.32 6.67
C LEU A 106 15.73 -6.76 6.67
N ARG A 107 15.14 -7.63 5.84
CA ARG A 107 15.69 -8.94 5.55
C ARG A 107 16.54 -8.84 4.29
N GLU A 108 17.84 -9.05 4.44
CA GLU A 108 18.77 -9.13 3.33
C GLU A 108 18.54 -10.39 2.49
N ILE A 109 18.44 -10.23 1.17
CA ILE A 109 18.22 -11.36 0.26
C ILE A 109 19.23 -11.29 -0.89
N PRO A 110 20.12 -12.30 -1.04
CA PRO A 110 21.06 -12.35 -2.14
C PRO A 110 20.33 -12.69 -3.44
N ILE A 111 20.50 -11.86 -4.47
CA ILE A 111 20.02 -12.11 -5.83
C ILE A 111 21.20 -12.31 -6.76
N ALA A 112 21.26 -13.49 -7.39
CA ALA A 112 22.25 -13.77 -8.42
C ALA A 112 22.03 -12.89 -9.67
N LYS A 113 23.10 -12.25 -10.14
CA LYS A 113 23.13 -11.53 -11.41
C LYS A 113 23.60 -12.46 -12.53
N LYS A 114 23.26 -12.10 -13.77
CA LYS A 114 23.70 -12.83 -14.97
C LYS A 114 25.23 -12.88 -15.13
N ASN A 115 25.97 -11.92 -14.57
CA ASN A 115 27.43 -11.85 -14.63
C ASN A 115 28.14 -12.58 -13.49
N GLY A 116 27.43 -13.42 -12.71
CA GLY A 116 27.99 -14.19 -11.60
C GLY A 116 28.13 -13.41 -10.28
N GLY A 117 27.91 -12.10 -10.27
CA GLY A 117 27.90 -11.30 -9.04
C GLY A 117 26.58 -11.43 -8.26
N THR A 118 26.62 -11.14 -6.96
CA THR A 118 25.41 -11.08 -6.11
C THR A 118 24.99 -9.62 -5.91
N ARG A 119 23.69 -9.35 -5.96
CA ARG A 119 23.11 -8.09 -5.49
C ARG A 119 22.37 -8.37 -4.19
N MET A 120 22.73 -7.68 -3.12
CA MET A 120 21.92 -7.66 -1.91
C MET A 120 20.72 -6.74 -2.14
N LEU A 121 19.53 -7.25 -1.80
CA LEU A 121 18.32 -6.44 -1.63
C LEU A 121 18.18 -5.99 -0.18
#